data_AF-A0AA37B2Y9-F1
#
_entry.id   AF-A0AA37B2Y9-F1
#
_cell.length_a   1.000
_cell.length_b   1.000
_cell.length_c   1.000
_cell.angle_alpha   90.00
_cell.angle_beta   90.00
_cell.angle_gamma   90.00
#
_symmetry.space_group_name_H-M   'P 1'
#
loop_
_entity.id
_entity.type
_entity.pdbx_description
1 polymer ?
#
loop_
_entity_poly.entity_id
_entity_poly.type
_entity_poly.pdbx_seq_one_letter_code
_entity_poly.pdbx_strand_id
1 'polypeptide(L)'
;MCKSLNKSISYFPALMLFLLLTLKVSAAEEGLVQASISSIPSSKPYHYFVLPIPNFTISNQLGFELSQSGKTLDFSASAHLSWPQVGGAKFYRGVLFKVEGLDTGELEIRWAKNLTKPNDGVKLEEALLVEANFTEKWLNSALYSPLIYNANNIDWGWFDNAYWRYAAYSGDEALIAELSKPKDPAKKTTLPSNSAAPWLYDRPYTFYQLYFKTADSRWKKTAHQKAQFFISQLDSNGDFSLKGSADLKYMLSAGLLIDYLFYPKLSTKLAIENMTPKGLKWPATYSTKLGFWTERHLSVALGLALNQWELDSTAQSLSRIEQLLSGIKQNLWVPAPGQGGCLKHSLKAHSNKNSQEMVCSPWMSALVVEQLWRYFWLTNDQQAAQLIVDFAEMLLQQGLYTVEYKGKTLYIPDYLVFFKKSIFQDRNSWTERQHACDVVGMVYKAVYLKRERGEDEFLLDLLGQELLKTCDGTMNKKGKTAAGQPAWALKPLRKFNWWFASNGSLTWILKQ
;
A
#
# COMPACT_ATOMS: atom_id res chain seq x y z
N MET A 1 52.57 -50.56 -28.26
CA MET A 1 51.18 -50.34 -28.71
C MET A 1 50.37 -49.80 -27.54
N CYS A 2 50.22 -48.47 -27.42
CA CYS A 2 49.16 -47.86 -26.62
C CYS A 2 49.05 -46.40 -27.07
N LYS A 3 47.95 -46.05 -27.75
CA LYS A 3 47.68 -44.71 -28.28
C LYS A 3 47.02 -43.86 -27.20
N SER A 4 47.53 -42.64 -27.02
CA SER A 4 46.93 -41.57 -26.22
C SER A 4 45.68 -41.01 -26.90
N LEU A 5 44.58 -40.87 -26.16
CA LEU A 5 43.40 -40.11 -26.55
C LEU A 5 43.29 -38.87 -25.66
N ASN A 6 43.76 -37.74 -26.19
CA ASN A 6 43.46 -36.41 -25.69
C ASN A 6 42.06 -36.03 -26.16
N LYS A 7 41.11 -35.79 -25.22
CA LYS A 7 39.84 -35.12 -25.51
C LYS A 7 39.92 -33.69 -25.03
N SER A 8 40.02 -32.76 -25.98
CA SER A 8 39.80 -31.33 -25.79
C SER A 8 38.31 -31.07 -25.57
N ILE A 9 37.94 -30.52 -24.42
CA ILE A 9 36.60 -29.99 -24.16
C ILE A 9 36.61 -28.53 -24.60
N SER A 10 35.97 -28.26 -25.74
CA SER A 10 35.75 -26.90 -26.26
C SER A 10 34.63 -26.23 -25.47
N TYR A 11 34.95 -25.17 -24.74
CA TYR A 11 33.97 -24.27 -24.14
C TYR A 11 33.28 -23.43 -25.25
N PHE A 12 32.00 -23.68 -25.48
CA PHE A 12 31.13 -22.76 -26.21
C PHE A 12 30.73 -21.61 -25.27
N PRO A 13 30.88 -20.33 -25.65
CA PRO A 13 30.28 -19.24 -24.90
C PRO A 13 28.79 -19.25 -25.21
N ALA A 14 27.97 -19.61 -24.21
CA ALA A 14 26.52 -19.41 -24.28
C ALA A 14 26.26 -17.89 -24.32
N LEU A 15 25.95 -17.39 -25.51
CA LEU A 15 25.50 -16.03 -25.75
C LEU A 15 24.10 -15.89 -25.12
N MET A 16 24.04 -15.54 -23.84
CA MET A 16 22.78 -15.24 -23.16
C MET A 16 22.28 -13.89 -23.67
N LEU A 17 21.41 -13.93 -24.69
CA LEU A 17 20.69 -12.77 -25.19
C LEU A 17 19.70 -12.34 -24.09
N PHE A 18 20.08 -11.38 -23.25
CA PHE A 18 19.14 -10.68 -22.38
C PHE A 18 18.21 -9.84 -23.27
N LEU A 19 17.06 -10.41 -23.62
CA LEU A 19 15.95 -9.63 -24.17
C LEU A 19 15.45 -8.70 -23.04
N LEU A 20 15.95 -7.47 -23.03
CA LEU A 20 15.31 -6.37 -22.31
C LEU A 20 13.95 -6.11 -22.98
N LEU A 21 12.93 -6.90 -22.60
CA LEU A 21 11.54 -6.57 -22.84
C LEU A 21 11.24 -5.30 -22.02
N THR A 22 11.55 -4.16 -22.63
CA THR A 22 10.91 -2.91 -22.23
C THR A 22 9.43 -3.08 -22.56
N LEU A 23 8.62 -3.36 -21.53
CA LEU A 23 7.18 -3.20 -21.59
C LEU A 23 6.93 -1.73 -21.95
N LYS A 24 6.83 -1.44 -23.25
CA LYS A 24 6.29 -0.19 -23.73
C LYS A 24 4.83 -0.20 -23.31
N VAL A 25 4.53 0.47 -22.21
CA VAL A 25 3.15 0.83 -21.87
C VAL A 25 2.67 1.69 -23.05
N SER A 26 1.94 1.07 -23.96
CA SER A 26 1.32 1.79 -25.06
C SER A 26 0.18 2.58 -24.45
N ALA A 27 0.40 3.87 -24.23
CA ALA A 27 -0.67 4.80 -23.94
C ALA A 27 -1.77 4.62 -25.00
N ALA A 28 -3.02 4.48 -24.57
CA ALA A 28 -4.12 4.46 -25.52
C ALA A 28 -4.22 5.84 -26.16
N GLU A 29 -3.96 5.95 -27.47
CA GLU A 29 -3.99 7.24 -28.17
C GLU A 29 -5.37 7.87 -28.15
N GLU A 30 -6.42 7.03 -28.05
CA GLU A 30 -7.80 7.41 -27.88
C GLU A 30 -8.49 6.42 -26.95
N GLY A 31 -9.51 6.86 -26.24
CA GLY A 31 -10.30 5.96 -25.41
C GLY A 31 -11.47 6.65 -24.70
N LEU A 32 -12.16 5.84 -23.89
CA LEU A 32 -13.40 6.22 -23.25
C LEU A 32 -13.51 5.60 -21.86
N VAL A 33 -14.06 6.38 -20.91
CA VAL A 33 -14.56 5.88 -19.63
C VAL A 33 -15.93 6.48 -19.34
N GLN A 34 -16.79 5.67 -18.73
CA GLN A 34 -18.11 6.11 -18.24
C GLN A 34 -18.10 6.20 -16.72
N ALA A 35 -18.85 7.17 -16.20
CA ALA A 35 -19.14 7.33 -14.79
C ALA A 35 -20.62 7.71 -14.63
N SER A 36 -21.21 7.44 -13.47
CA SER A 36 -22.56 7.91 -13.16
C SER A 36 -22.55 8.98 -12.07
N ILE A 37 -23.33 10.05 -12.27
CA ILE A 37 -23.57 11.10 -11.28
C ILE A 37 -24.90 10.82 -10.60
N SER A 38 -24.88 10.54 -9.30
CA SER A 38 -26.10 10.20 -8.56
C SER A 38 -26.80 11.42 -7.95
N SER A 39 -26.06 12.51 -7.70
CA SER A 39 -26.61 13.71 -7.08
C SER A 39 -25.79 14.96 -7.41
N ILE A 40 -26.49 16.09 -7.42
CA ILE A 40 -25.91 17.43 -7.63
C ILE A 40 -26.05 18.22 -6.32
N PRO A 41 -24.95 18.73 -5.72
CA PRO A 41 -24.97 19.32 -4.38
C PRO A 41 -25.57 20.74 -4.32
N SER A 42 -25.74 21.40 -5.47
CA SER A 42 -26.12 22.81 -5.53
C SER A 42 -26.80 23.16 -6.85
N SER A 43 -27.65 24.19 -6.86
CA SER A 43 -28.27 24.76 -8.07
C SER A 43 -27.36 25.67 -8.88
N LYS A 44 -26.06 25.75 -8.54
CA LYS A 44 -25.07 26.49 -9.33
C LYS A 44 -24.98 25.92 -10.76
N PRO A 45 -24.64 26.76 -11.75
CA PRO A 45 -24.60 26.32 -13.14
C PRO A 45 -23.41 25.42 -13.48
N TYR A 46 -22.47 25.26 -12.55
CA TYR A 46 -21.29 24.41 -12.71
C TYR A 46 -20.99 23.61 -11.45
N HIS A 47 -20.31 22.49 -11.67
CA HIS A 47 -19.86 21.58 -10.61
C HIS A 47 -18.48 21.03 -10.93
N TYR A 48 -17.86 20.41 -9.92
CA TYR A 48 -16.55 19.80 -10.07
C TYR A 48 -16.66 18.28 -9.97
N PHE A 49 -15.84 17.56 -10.71
CA PHE A 49 -15.57 16.15 -10.43
C PHE A 49 -14.11 15.83 -10.70
N VAL A 50 -13.61 14.74 -10.12
CA VAL A 50 -12.25 14.26 -10.34
C VAL A 50 -12.27 12.95 -11.09
N LEU A 51 -11.47 12.86 -12.15
CA LEU A 51 -11.12 11.62 -12.81
C LEU A 51 -9.80 11.07 -12.24
N PRO A 52 -9.82 9.98 -11.45
CA PRO A 52 -8.62 9.22 -11.15
C PRO A 52 -8.23 8.39 -12.39
N ILE A 53 -6.98 8.48 -12.85
CA ILE A 53 -6.54 7.89 -14.11
C ILE A 53 -5.60 6.71 -13.84
N PRO A 54 -5.92 5.50 -14.33
CA PRO A 54 -5.09 4.30 -14.21
C PRO A 54 -3.69 4.42 -14.82
N ASN A 55 -2.71 3.84 -14.12
CA ASN A 55 -1.41 3.34 -14.60
C ASN A 55 -0.94 3.87 -15.96
N PHE A 56 -0.53 5.15 -16.01
CA PHE A 56 0.05 5.75 -17.22
C PHE A 56 -0.85 5.62 -18.49
N THR A 57 -2.18 5.59 -18.31
CA THR A 57 -3.11 5.33 -19.42
C THR A 57 -3.28 6.55 -20.34
N ILE A 58 -3.36 7.76 -19.76
CA ILE A 58 -3.63 8.99 -20.50
C ILE A 58 -2.42 9.92 -20.39
N SER A 59 -1.72 10.11 -21.51
CA SER A 59 -0.57 11.02 -21.57
C SER A 59 -1.01 12.49 -21.58
N ASN A 60 -0.12 13.40 -21.19
CA ASN A 60 -0.36 14.84 -21.24
C ASN A 60 -0.42 15.44 -22.66
N GLN A 61 -0.25 14.60 -23.69
CA GLN A 61 -0.44 14.98 -25.08
C GLN A 61 -1.90 14.86 -25.51
N LEU A 62 -2.76 14.22 -24.71
CA LEU A 62 -4.17 14.01 -24.99
C LEU A 62 -5.02 15.05 -24.24
N GLY A 63 -6.13 15.44 -24.85
CA GLY A 63 -7.17 16.23 -24.19
C GLY A 63 -8.43 15.42 -23.95
N PHE A 64 -9.49 16.08 -23.49
CA PHE A 64 -10.74 15.46 -23.09
C PHE A 64 -11.96 16.05 -23.82
N GLU A 65 -12.99 15.25 -23.95
CA GLU A 65 -14.36 15.65 -24.29
C GLU A 65 -15.29 15.02 -23.26
N LEU A 66 -16.25 15.80 -22.77
CA LEU A 66 -17.26 15.33 -21.84
C LEU A 66 -18.61 15.35 -22.55
N SER A 67 -19.39 14.29 -22.41
CA SER A 67 -20.77 14.30 -22.89
C SER A 67 -21.73 13.62 -21.91
N GLN A 68 -22.97 14.09 -21.88
CA GLN A 68 -24.04 13.54 -21.06
C GLN A 68 -25.35 13.63 -21.84
N SER A 69 -26.11 12.52 -21.85
CA SER A 69 -27.38 12.43 -22.59
C SER A 69 -27.26 12.86 -24.07
N GLY A 70 -26.13 12.51 -24.71
CA GLY A 70 -25.83 12.83 -26.11
C GLY A 70 -25.44 14.29 -26.39
N LYS A 71 -25.26 15.11 -25.35
CA LYS A 71 -24.80 16.51 -25.48
C LYS A 71 -23.37 16.65 -24.98
N THR A 72 -22.52 17.32 -25.75
CA THR A 72 -21.18 17.73 -25.28
C THR A 72 -21.33 18.80 -24.21
N LEU A 73 -20.54 18.69 -23.14
CA LEU A 73 -20.54 19.62 -22.01
C LEU A 73 -19.35 20.58 -22.11
N ASP A 74 -19.59 21.84 -21.77
CA ASP A 74 -18.53 22.84 -21.64
C ASP A 74 -17.78 22.62 -20.31
N PHE A 75 -16.45 22.67 -20.36
CA PHE A 75 -15.64 22.46 -19.17
C PHE A 75 -14.31 23.21 -19.21
N SER A 76 -13.74 23.38 -18.02
CA SER A 76 -12.31 23.63 -17.81
C SER A 76 -11.75 22.49 -16.95
N ALA A 77 -10.48 22.15 -17.14
CA ALA A 77 -9.86 21.05 -16.41
C ALA A 77 -8.46 21.41 -15.93
N SER A 78 -8.02 20.85 -14.81
CA SER A 78 -6.66 20.98 -14.28
C SER A 78 -6.10 19.62 -13.92
N ALA A 79 -4.86 19.37 -14.34
CA ALA A 79 -4.12 18.16 -14.02
C ALA A 79 -3.27 18.40 -12.76
N HIS A 80 -3.87 18.19 -11.58
CA HIS A 80 -3.20 18.48 -10.30
C HIS A 80 -2.26 17.37 -9.82
N LEU A 81 -2.32 16.18 -10.43
CA LEU A 81 -1.41 15.08 -10.11
C LEU A 81 -1.04 14.29 -11.37
N SER A 82 0.25 13.96 -11.50
CA SER A 82 0.78 13.11 -12.58
C SER A 82 1.28 11.78 -12.02
N TRP A 83 1.34 10.75 -12.86
CA TRP A 83 2.12 9.57 -12.52
C TRP A 83 3.61 9.94 -12.50
N PRO A 84 4.38 9.50 -11.50
CA PRO A 84 5.75 9.93 -11.36
C PRO A 84 6.63 9.33 -12.45
N GLN A 85 7.43 10.17 -13.09
CA GLN A 85 8.40 9.74 -14.08
C GLN A 85 9.53 10.78 -14.17
N VAL A 86 10.77 10.32 -14.30
CA VAL A 86 11.93 11.19 -14.56
C VAL A 86 12.26 11.14 -16.04
N GLY A 87 11.98 12.24 -16.74
CA GLY A 87 12.13 12.33 -18.20
C GLY A 87 11.06 11.53 -18.98
N GLY A 88 10.96 11.77 -20.29
CA GLY A 88 9.97 11.11 -21.14
C GLY A 88 8.57 11.74 -21.10
N ALA A 89 7.57 10.98 -21.55
CA ALA A 89 6.18 11.42 -21.61
C ALA A 89 5.59 11.54 -20.19
N LYS A 90 4.78 12.57 -19.96
CA LYS A 90 4.04 12.71 -18.68
C LYS A 90 2.66 12.12 -18.83
N PHE A 91 2.14 11.59 -17.73
CA PHE A 91 0.82 10.95 -17.70
C PHE A 91 -0.01 11.54 -16.58
N TYR A 92 -1.28 11.82 -16.88
CA TYR A 92 -2.21 12.29 -15.87
C TYR A 92 -2.52 11.18 -14.88
N ARG A 93 -2.62 11.55 -13.59
CA ARG A 93 -3.08 10.67 -12.51
C ARG A 93 -4.37 11.18 -11.89
N GLY A 94 -4.49 12.49 -11.73
CA GLY A 94 -5.71 13.16 -11.28
C GLY A 94 -6.01 14.36 -12.16
N VAL A 95 -7.22 14.39 -12.72
CA VAL A 95 -7.72 15.55 -13.45
C VAL A 95 -8.99 16.04 -12.79
N LEU A 96 -8.97 17.29 -12.33
CA LEU A 96 -10.11 18.02 -11.81
C LEU A 96 -10.83 18.70 -12.96
N PHE A 97 -12.10 18.38 -13.17
CA PHE A 97 -12.97 19.06 -14.14
C PHE A 97 -13.88 20.04 -13.41
N LYS A 98 -14.08 21.21 -14.00
CA LYS A 98 -15.16 22.15 -13.70
C LYS A 98 -16.07 22.18 -14.92
N VAL A 99 -17.30 21.70 -14.76
CA VAL A 99 -18.22 21.42 -15.87
C VAL A 99 -19.47 22.28 -15.73
N GLU A 100 -19.88 22.92 -16.82
CA GLU A 100 -21.15 23.65 -16.88
C GLU A 100 -22.28 22.73 -17.33
N GLY A 101 -23.44 22.85 -16.70
CA GLY A 101 -24.63 22.06 -17.06
C GLY A 101 -24.55 20.57 -16.73
N LEU A 102 -23.69 20.17 -15.79
CA LEU A 102 -23.62 18.80 -15.30
C LEU A 102 -24.93 18.42 -14.57
N ASP A 103 -25.46 17.24 -14.87
CA ASP A 103 -26.68 16.70 -14.27
C ASP A 103 -26.46 15.26 -13.76
N THR A 104 -27.49 14.71 -13.11
CA THR A 104 -27.56 13.29 -12.75
C THR A 104 -27.65 12.40 -13.98
N GLY A 105 -27.09 11.19 -13.88
CA GLY A 105 -27.08 10.20 -14.96
C GLY A 105 -25.68 9.84 -15.45
N GLU A 106 -25.60 9.19 -16.60
CA GLU A 106 -24.36 8.73 -17.21
C GLU A 106 -23.55 9.92 -17.78
N LEU A 107 -22.28 9.98 -17.42
CA LEU A 107 -21.27 10.90 -17.91
C LEU A 107 -20.24 10.10 -18.71
N GLU A 108 -20.06 10.52 -19.97
CA GLU A 108 -19.09 9.95 -20.88
C GLU A 108 -17.85 10.85 -20.94
N ILE A 109 -16.67 10.28 -20.71
CA ILE A 109 -15.39 10.99 -20.71
C ILE A 109 -14.47 10.36 -21.75
N ARG A 110 -14.28 11.07 -22.87
CA ARG A 110 -13.42 10.65 -23.97
C ARG A 110 -12.07 11.37 -23.93
N TRP A 111 -11.02 10.72 -24.42
CA TRP A 111 -9.72 11.36 -24.61
C TRP A 111 -9.13 11.04 -25.99
N ALA A 112 -8.43 12.03 -26.57
CA ALA A 112 -7.75 11.94 -27.87
C ALA A 112 -6.78 13.13 -28.06
N LYS A 113 -5.92 13.09 -29.08
CA LYS A 113 -4.85 14.09 -29.34
C LYS A 113 -5.38 15.51 -29.61
N ASN A 114 -6.54 15.65 -30.27
CA ASN A 114 -7.08 16.93 -30.75
C ASN A 114 -8.17 17.52 -29.86
N LEU A 115 -8.30 17.04 -28.62
CA LEU A 115 -9.31 17.49 -27.67
C LEU A 115 -8.77 18.52 -26.67
N THR A 116 -9.66 19.10 -25.86
CA THR A 116 -9.34 20.15 -24.89
C THR A 116 -8.43 19.62 -23.78
N LYS A 117 -7.21 20.16 -23.68
CA LYS A 117 -6.24 19.75 -22.66
C LYS A 117 -6.50 20.43 -21.31
N PRO A 118 -6.25 19.75 -20.19
CA PRO A 118 -6.19 20.39 -18.88
C PRO A 118 -5.18 21.54 -18.84
N ASN A 119 -5.54 22.62 -18.15
CA ASN A 119 -4.69 23.75 -17.83
C ASN A 119 -4.64 23.97 -16.30
N ASP A 120 -3.54 24.50 -15.78
CA ASP A 120 -3.29 24.53 -14.32
C ASP A 120 -4.13 25.59 -13.55
N GLY A 121 -5.23 26.09 -14.13
CA GLY A 121 -6.01 27.22 -13.62
C GLY A 121 -7.20 26.87 -12.74
N VAL A 122 -7.68 25.62 -12.73
CA VAL A 122 -8.89 25.23 -11.98
C VAL A 122 -8.58 25.07 -10.50
N LYS A 123 -9.29 25.84 -9.66
CA LYS A 123 -9.26 25.71 -8.20
C LYS A 123 -10.56 25.05 -7.73
N LEU A 124 -10.45 24.00 -6.93
CA LEU A 124 -11.60 23.27 -6.41
C LEU A 124 -12.40 24.12 -5.40
N GLU A 125 -13.71 24.21 -5.63
CA GLU A 125 -14.68 24.57 -4.60
C GLU A 125 -15.39 23.30 -4.12
N GLU A 126 -14.94 22.75 -2.99
CA GLU A 126 -15.39 21.44 -2.52
C GLU A 126 -16.91 21.34 -2.30
N ALA A 127 -17.58 22.44 -1.94
CA ALA A 127 -19.03 22.48 -1.80
C ALA A 127 -19.79 22.20 -3.11
N LEU A 128 -19.09 22.32 -4.26
CA LEU A 128 -19.61 22.06 -5.60
C LEU A 128 -19.04 20.77 -6.21
N LEU A 129 -18.29 19.97 -5.44
CA LEU A 129 -17.75 18.68 -5.88
C LEU A 129 -18.88 17.64 -5.92
N VAL A 130 -19.10 17.04 -7.08
CA VAL A 130 -20.00 15.90 -7.27
C VAL A 130 -19.25 14.57 -7.14
N GLU A 131 -19.98 13.53 -6.75
CA GLU A 131 -19.48 12.17 -6.75
C GLU A 131 -19.67 11.54 -8.13
N ALA A 132 -18.57 11.36 -8.87
CA ALA A 132 -18.55 10.54 -10.08
C ALA A 132 -18.29 9.08 -9.72
N ASN A 133 -19.29 8.22 -9.92
CA ASN A 133 -19.20 6.79 -9.64
C ASN A 133 -18.64 6.06 -10.85
N PHE A 134 -17.35 5.70 -10.78
CA PHE A 134 -16.67 4.90 -11.78
C PHE A 134 -16.89 3.41 -11.54
N THR A 135 -16.75 2.61 -12.60
CA THR A 135 -16.80 1.14 -12.48
C THR A 135 -15.67 0.61 -11.58
N GLU A 136 -15.93 -0.52 -10.91
CA GLU A 136 -14.90 -1.23 -10.14
C GLU A 136 -13.65 -1.52 -10.98
N LYS A 137 -13.81 -1.94 -12.24
CA LYS A 137 -12.69 -2.24 -13.14
C LYS A 137 -11.76 -1.03 -13.36
N TRP A 138 -12.34 0.16 -13.54
CA TRP A 138 -11.56 1.39 -13.70
C TRP A 138 -10.81 1.74 -12.42
N LEU A 139 -11.51 1.75 -11.28
CA LEU A 139 -10.93 2.11 -9.99
C LEU A 139 -9.88 1.10 -9.50
N ASN A 140 -10.11 -0.19 -9.74
CA ASN A 140 -9.17 -1.27 -9.41
C ASN A 140 -7.80 -1.12 -10.08
N SER A 141 -7.73 -0.36 -11.18
CA SER A 141 -6.51 -0.07 -11.92
C SER A 141 -5.96 1.34 -11.65
N ALA A 142 -6.68 2.16 -10.88
CA ALA A 142 -6.32 3.55 -10.57
C ALA A 142 -5.43 3.69 -9.32
N LEU A 143 -5.30 2.63 -8.51
CA LEU A 143 -4.31 2.54 -7.44
C LEU A 143 -3.01 1.87 -7.96
N TYR A 144 -1.92 1.99 -7.21
CA TYR A 144 -0.57 1.52 -7.56
C TYR A 144 -0.54 0.12 -8.17
N SER A 145 -0.99 -0.88 -7.41
CA SER A 145 -1.07 -2.27 -7.87
C SER A 145 -2.52 -2.66 -8.13
N PRO A 146 -2.78 -3.58 -9.07
CA PRO A 146 -4.14 -4.01 -9.34
C PRO A 146 -4.85 -4.54 -8.09
N LEU A 147 -6.13 -4.19 -7.99
CA LEU A 147 -7.04 -4.64 -6.95
C LEU A 147 -8.19 -5.43 -7.58
N ILE A 148 -8.82 -6.30 -6.80
CA ILE A 148 -10.15 -6.85 -7.11
C ILE A 148 -10.93 -7.03 -5.81
N TYR A 149 -12.25 -6.89 -5.87
CA TYR A 149 -13.15 -7.34 -4.80
C TYR A 149 -13.92 -8.58 -5.28
N ASN A 150 -13.92 -9.65 -4.49
CA ASN A 150 -14.77 -10.80 -4.74
C ASN A 150 -15.04 -11.57 -3.43
N ALA A 151 -15.91 -10.98 -2.60
CA ALA A 151 -16.31 -11.58 -1.32
C ALA A 151 -17.10 -12.89 -1.44
N ASN A 152 -17.58 -13.24 -2.63
CA ASN A 152 -18.32 -14.47 -2.89
C ASN A 152 -17.42 -15.65 -3.29
N ASN A 153 -16.11 -15.43 -3.50
CA ASN A 153 -15.18 -16.51 -3.74
C ASN A 153 -15.06 -17.42 -2.50
N ILE A 154 -15.19 -18.74 -2.70
CA ILE A 154 -15.23 -19.73 -1.62
C ILE A 154 -13.86 -19.91 -0.95
N ASP A 155 -12.77 -19.77 -1.70
CA ASP A 155 -11.41 -20.06 -1.22
C ASP A 155 -10.82 -18.89 -0.42
N TRP A 156 -11.02 -17.66 -0.91
CA TRP A 156 -10.36 -16.47 -0.36
C TRP A 156 -11.28 -15.24 -0.21
N GLY A 157 -12.56 -15.33 -0.62
CA GLY A 157 -13.51 -14.22 -0.49
C GLY A 157 -13.78 -13.81 0.97
N TRP A 158 -13.41 -14.66 1.94
CA TRP A 158 -13.42 -14.33 3.35
C TRP A 158 -12.54 -13.12 3.70
N PHE A 159 -11.43 -12.89 2.99
CA PHE A 159 -10.52 -11.78 3.27
C PHE A 159 -11.20 -10.43 2.97
N ASP A 160 -11.85 -10.35 1.81
CA ASP A 160 -12.61 -9.17 1.38
C ASP A 160 -13.81 -8.90 2.29
N ASN A 161 -14.52 -9.97 2.68
CA ASN A 161 -15.61 -9.88 3.65
C ASN A 161 -15.12 -9.37 5.01
N ALA A 162 -13.99 -9.89 5.50
CA ALA A 162 -13.36 -9.41 6.73
C ALA A 162 -12.95 -7.94 6.61
N TYR A 163 -12.31 -7.55 5.50
CA TYR A 163 -11.91 -6.17 5.23
C TYR A 163 -13.13 -5.23 5.33
N TRP A 164 -14.20 -5.53 4.60
CA TRP A 164 -15.41 -4.72 4.60
C TRP A 164 -16.04 -4.61 6.01
N ARG A 165 -16.17 -5.72 6.75
CA ARG A 165 -16.79 -5.72 8.09
C ARG A 165 -15.95 -5.07 9.17
N TYR A 166 -14.61 -5.20 9.09
CA TYR A 166 -13.71 -4.48 9.98
C TYR A 166 -13.63 -3.00 9.62
N ALA A 167 -13.79 -2.63 8.35
CA ALA A 167 -13.90 -1.24 7.91
C ALA A 167 -15.18 -0.60 8.44
N ALA A 168 -16.32 -1.29 8.38
CA ALA A 168 -17.59 -0.82 8.95
C ALA A 168 -17.46 -0.51 10.45
N TYR A 169 -16.80 -1.41 11.20
CA TYR A 169 -16.50 -1.18 12.61
C TYR A 169 -15.48 -0.04 12.83
N SER A 170 -14.43 0.02 12.02
CA SER A 170 -13.34 0.99 12.19
C SER A 170 -13.72 2.40 11.72
N GLY A 171 -14.68 2.54 10.82
CA GLY A 171 -15.17 3.81 10.32
C GLY A 171 -16.03 4.55 11.35
N ASP A 172 -16.78 3.80 12.16
CA ASP A 172 -17.80 4.30 13.09
C ASP A 172 -17.27 4.38 14.53
N GLU A 173 -16.96 5.60 14.97
CA GLU A 173 -16.45 5.84 16.31
C GLU A 173 -17.50 5.63 17.42
N ALA A 174 -18.77 5.88 17.13
CA ALA A 174 -19.85 5.67 18.10
C ALA A 174 -20.00 4.16 18.37
N LEU A 175 -19.97 3.35 17.32
CA LEU A 175 -19.99 1.90 17.43
C LEU A 175 -18.76 1.35 18.20
N ILE A 176 -17.57 1.92 17.99
CA ILE A 176 -16.38 1.56 18.77
C ILE A 176 -16.59 1.90 20.25
N ALA A 177 -17.10 3.09 20.56
CA ALA A 177 -17.35 3.53 21.93
C ALA A 177 -18.35 2.61 22.65
N GLU A 178 -19.35 2.11 21.92
CA GLU A 178 -20.33 1.16 22.42
C GLU A 178 -19.72 -0.23 22.69
N LEU A 179 -19.04 -0.81 21.69
CA LEU A 179 -18.63 -2.22 21.71
C LEU A 179 -17.25 -2.49 22.31
N SER A 180 -16.39 -1.48 22.46
CA SER A 180 -15.02 -1.62 23.00
C SER A 180 -14.80 -1.04 24.39
N LYS A 181 -15.87 -0.91 25.18
CA LYS A 181 -15.78 -0.46 26.58
C LYS A 181 -14.76 -1.31 27.36
N PRO A 182 -13.77 -0.69 28.02
CA PRO A 182 -12.86 -1.42 28.90
C PRO A 182 -13.63 -2.10 30.04
N LYS A 183 -13.16 -3.29 30.45
CA LYS A 183 -13.71 -3.98 31.64
C LYS A 183 -13.53 -3.17 32.92
N ASP A 184 -12.44 -2.39 32.97
CA ASP A 184 -12.12 -1.48 34.06
C ASP A 184 -12.73 -0.10 33.74
N PRO A 185 -13.74 0.37 34.51
CA PRO A 185 -14.42 1.64 34.25
C PRO A 185 -13.51 2.87 34.43
N ALA A 186 -12.36 2.73 35.11
CA ALA A 186 -11.38 3.81 35.20
C ALA A 186 -10.61 4.04 33.90
N LYS A 187 -10.64 3.08 32.96
CA LYS A 187 -9.97 3.20 31.66
C LYS A 187 -10.91 3.77 30.61
N LYS A 188 -10.43 4.78 29.88
CA LYS A 188 -11.15 5.33 28.72
C LYS A 188 -11.08 4.36 27.53
N THR A 189 -12.15 4.29 26.76
CA THR A 189 -12.15 3.59 25.47
C THR A 189 -11.13 4.26 24.54
N THR A 190 -10.29 3.44 23.90
CA THR A 190 -9.36 3.90 22.87
C THR A 190 -10.14 4.23 21.61
N LEU A 191 -10.25 5.51 21.27
CA LEU A 191 -10.95 6.01 20.09
C LEU A 191 -9.98 6.74 19.15
N PRO A 192 -10.27 6.81 17.84
CA PRO A 192 -9.50 7.63 16.92
C PRO A 192 -9.37 9.09 17.34
N SER A 193 -10.42 9.69 17.92
CA SER A 193 -10.41 11.08 18.36
C SER A 193 -9.51 11.38 19.57
N ASN A 194 -9.21 10.37 20.40
CA ASN A 194 -8.58 10.58 21.72
C ASN A 194 -7.26 9.81 21.92
N SER A 195 -6.82 9.07 20.90
CA SER A 195 -5.64 8.22 21.01
C SER A 195 -4.86 8.23 19.70
N ALA A 196 -3.54 8.27 19.80
CA ALA A 196 -2.69 8.10 18.63
C ALA A 196 -2.74 6.66 18.09
N ALA A 197 -2.96 5.65 18.95
CA ALA A 197 -2.77 4.25 18.57
C ALA A 197 -3.53 3.81 17.29
N PRO A 198 -4.80 4.20 17.05
CA PRO A 198 -5.54 3.85 15.83
C PRO A 198 -5.00 4.47 14.53
N TRP A 199 -4.02 5.38 14.59
CA TRP A 199 -3.46 6.10 13.45
C TRP A 199 -2.15 5.50 12.91
N LEU A 200 -1.59 4.48 13.57
CA LEU A 200 -0.45 3.74 13.03
C LEU A 200 -0.83 3.04 11.71
N TYR A 201 0.11 2.96 10.75
CA TYR A 201 -0.02 2.25 9.47
C TYR A 201 -1.02 2.85 8.45
N ASP A 202 -1.15 4.17 8.43
CA ASP A 202 -1.93 4.93 7.42
C ASP A 202 -3.42 4.53 7.35
N ARG A 203 -4.17 5.01 8.35
CA ARG A 203 -5.62 4.81 8.44
C ARG A 203 -6.37 5.35 7.21
N PRO A 204 -6.12 6.57 6.71
CA PRO A 204 -6.80 7.06 5.51
C PRO A 204 -6.55 6.18 4.29
N TYR A 205 -5.31 5.74 4.05
CA TYR A 205 -4.97 4.86 2.93
C TYR A 205 -5.77 3.56 2.97
N THR A 206 -5.92 2.97 4.16
CA THR A 206 -6.67 1.72 4.33
C THR A 206 -8.15 1.86 3.90
N PHE A 207 -8.79 3.02 4.08
CA PHE A 207 -10.16 3.24 3.60
C PHE A 207 -10.19 3.56 2.10
N TYR A 208 -9.25 4.34 1.59
CA TYR A 208 -9.16 4.60 0.15
C TYR A 208 -8.91 3.34 -0.68
N GLN A 209 -8.05 2.46 -0.20
CA GLN A 209 -7.79 1.18 -0.84
C GLN A 209 -9.08 0.34 -0.94
N LEU A 210 -9.93 0.36 0.09
CA LEU A 210 -11.23 -0.31 0.04
C LEU A 210 -12.18 0.36 -0.96
N TYR A 211 -12.18 1.70 -1.06
CA TYR A 211 -12.93 2.40 -2.11
C TYR A 211 -12.49 1.97 -3.52
N PHE A 212 -11.18 1.95 -3.79
CA PHE A 212 -10.69 1.52 -5.10
C PHE A 212 -11.08 0.08 -5.41
N LYS A 213 -11.13 -0.78 -4.38
CA LYS A 213 -11.48 -2.19 -4.49
C LYS A 213 -12.97 -2.42 -4.79
N THR A 214 -13.87 -1.63 -4.19
CA THR A 214 -15.33 -1.89 -4.21
C THR A 214 -16.17 -0.83 -4.93
N ALA A 215 -15.56 0.25 -5.41
CA ALA A 215 -16.25 1.44 -5.93
C ALA A 215 -17.29 2.08 -5.00
N ASP A 216 -17.31 1.72 -3.71
CA ASP A 216 -18.33 2.17 -2.75
C ASP A 216 -17.93 3.52 -2.17
N SER A 217 -18.63 4.58 -2.58
CA SER A 217 -18.35 5.97 -2.22
C SER A 217 -18.38 6.23 -0.71
N ARG A 218 -19.04 5.37 0.10
CA ARG A 218 -18.99 5.45 1.57
C ARG A 218 -17.57 5.33 2.10
N TRP A 219 -16.73 4.50 1.47
CA TRP A 219 -15.33 4.34 1.86
C TRP A 219 -14.48 5.53 1.45
N LYS A 220 -14.74 6.13 0.27
CA LYS A 220 -14.08 7.37 -0.14
C LYS A 220 -14.37 8.51 0.84
N LYS A 221 -15.64 8.69 1.20
CA LYS A 221 -16.08 9.69 2.17
C LYS A 221 -15.46 9.47 3.55
N THR A 222 -15.44 8.21 4.01
CA THR A 222 -14.83 7.85 5.29
C THR A 222 -13.32 8.12 5.26
N ALA A 223 -12.63 7.75 4.17
CA ALA A 223 -11.21 8.02 4.00
C ALA A 223 -10.89 9.51 4.04
N HIS A 224 -11.66 10.33 3.31
CA HIS A 224 -11.55 11.78 3.32
C HIS A 224 -11.71 12.35 4.73
N GLN A 225 -12.75 11.94 5.46
CA GLN A 225 -12.94 12.36 6.86
C GLN A 225 -11.76 11.99 7.76
N LYS A 226 -11.18 10.78 7.59
CA LYS A 226 -10.00 10.37 8.37
C LYS A 226 -8.75 11.17 7.94
N ALA A 227 -8.60 11.50 6.66
CA ALA A 227 -7.51 12.35 6.18
C ALA A 227 -7.61 13.77 6.77
N GLN A 228 -8.79 14.40 6.73
CA GLN A 228 -9.00 15.74 7.29
C GLN A 228 -8.77 15.76 8.81
N PHE A 229 -9.22 14.73 9.55
CA PHE A 229 -8.88 14.61 10.96
C PHE A 229 -7.37 14.45 11.17
N PHE A 230 -6.70 13.58 10.40
CA PHE A 230 -5.27 13.38 10.54
C PHE A 230 -4.49 14.68 10.33
N ILE A 231 -4.83 15.43 9.27
CA ILE A 231 -4.25 16.75 8.97
C ILE A 231 -4.49 17.73 10.13
N SER A 232 -5.68 17.74 10.73
CA SER A 232 -5.98 18.64 11.86
C SER A 232 -5.20 18.32 13.14
N GLN A 233 -4.59 17.13 13.21
CA GLN A 233 -3.72 16.72 14.31
C GLN A 233 -2.23 16.88 14.00
N LEU A 234 -1.85 17.41 12.84
CA LEU A 234 -0.44 17.72 12.56
C LEU A 234 -0.08 19.09 13.14
N ASP A 235 1.07 19.15 13.81
CA ASP A 235 1.66 20.43 14.18
C ASP A 235 2.39 21.09 12.99
N SER A 236 2.99 22.27 13.22
CA SER A 236 3.74 22.99 12.18
C SER A 236 4.99 22.26 11.67
N ASN A 237 5.47 21.23 12.38
CA ASN A 237 6.60 20.40 11.98
C ASN A 237 6.15 19.10 11.30
N GLY A 238 4.84 18.90 11.09
CA GLY A 238 4.27 17.65 10.59
C GLY A 238 4.29 16.51 11.61
N ASP A 239 4.53 16.78 12.89
CA ASP A 239 4.48 15.76 13.94
C ASP A 239 3.00 15.53 14.37
N PHE A 240 2.63 14.28 14.61
CA PHE A 240 1.25 13.90 14.96
C PHE A 240 0.94 14.18 16.44
N SER A 241 0.17 15.22 16.69
CA SER A 241 -0.02 15.83 18.01
C SER A 241 -0.62 14.89 19.06
N LEU A 242 -1.52 13.96 18.68
CA LEU A 242 -2.10 13.00 19.64
C LEU A 242 -1.05 12.06 20.26
N LYS A 243 0.14 11.94 19.66
CA LYS A 243 1.24 11.15 20.23
C LYS A 243 1.99 11.90 21.34
N GLY A 244 1.86 13.23 21.41
CA GLY A 244 2.53 14.11 22.37
C GLY A 244 4.05 14.20 22.22
N SER A 245 4.62 13.62 21.16
CA SER A 245 6.05 13.64 20.85
C SER A 245 6.26 13.25 19.39
N ALA A 246 7.30 13.81 18.76
CA ALA A 246 7.72 13.44 17.42
C ALA A 246 8.00 11.93 17.35
N ASP A 247 7.31 11.24 16.45
CA ASP A 247 7.48 9.80 16.25
C ASP A 247 7.17 9.47 14.78
N LEU A 248 8.23 9.09 14.04
CA LEU A 248 8.17 8.80 12.61
C LEU A 248 7.11 7.76 12.26
N LYS A 249 6.74 6.84 13.16
CA LYS A 249 5.74 5.79 12.89
C LYS A 249 4.34 6.35 12.56
N TYR A 250 4.09 7.62 12.85
CA TYR A 250 2.82 8.30 12.55
C TYR A 250 2.85 9.15 11.28
N MET A 251 3.92 9.08 10.47
CA MET A 251 4.10 9.96 9.30
C MET A 251 3.86 9.27 7.96
N LEU A 252 3.27 8.07 7.92
CA LEU A 252 2.83 7.50 6.65
C LEU A 252 1.68 8.35 6.08
N SER A 253 1.87 8.83 4.86
CA SER A 253 0.99 9.83 4.23
C SER A 253 0.48 9.44 2.84
N ALA A 254 0.56 8.15 2.48
CA ALA A 254 0.03 7.67 1.20
C ALA A 254 -1.48 7.93 1.11
N GLY A 255 -2.19 7.80 2.22
CA GLY A 255 -3.61 8.14 2.32
C GLY A 255 -3.90 9.62 2.10
N LEU A 256 -2.99 10.52 2.50
CA LEU A 256 -3.12 11.96 2.20
C LEU A 256 -2.83 12.26 0.73
N LEU A 257 -1.90 11.53 0.10
CA LEU A 257 -1.65 11.68 -1.33
C LEU A 257 -2.87 11.25 -2.16
N ILE A 258 -3.55 10.16 -1.76
CA ILE A 258 -4.81 9.77 -2.37
C ILE A 258 -5.94 10.74 -2.01
N ASP A 259 -5.96 11.32 -0.81
CA ASP A 259 -6.88 12.42 -0.50
C ASP A 259 -6.67 13.60 -1.45
N TYR A 260 -5.42 14.00 -1.68
CA TYR A 260 -5.07 15.07 -2.62
C TYR A 260 -5.47 14.74 -4.07
N LEU A 261 -5.41 13.46 -4.46
CA LEU A 261 -5.92 13.00 -5.75
C LEU A 261 -7.40 13.38 -5.94
N PHE A 262 -8.26 13.15 -4.95
CA PHE A 262 -9.71 13.45 -5.05
C PHE A 262 -10.09 14.86 -4.62
N TYR A 263 -9.29 15.47 -3.74
CA TYR A 263 -9.53 16.76 -3.09
C TYR A 263 -8.24 17.57 -3.14
N PRO A 264 -7.89 18.20 -4.29
CA PRO A 264 -6.62 18.92 -4.50
C PRO A 264 -6.50 20.22 -3.69
N LYS A 265 -6.58 20.12 -2.37
CA LYS A 265 -6.41 21.22 -1.41
C LYS A 265 -4.94 21.48 -1.17
N LEU A 266 -4.59 22.77 -1.16
CA LEU A 266 -3.25 23.22 -0.76
C LEU A 266 -2.87 22.72 0.64
N SER A 267 -3.82 22.67 1.58
CA SER A 267 -3.58 22.18 2.94
C SER A 267 -3.14 20.72 2.98
N THR A 268 -3.75 19.85 2.16
CA THR A 268 -3.36 18.43 2.07
C THR A 268 -1.95 18.29 1.48
N LYS A 269 -1.63 19.07 0.43
CA LYS A 269 -0.28 19.08 -0.15
C LYS A 269 0.77 19.54 0.87
N LEU A 270 0.54 20.66 1.54
CA LEU A 270 1.44 21.20 2.57
C LEU A 270 1.62 20.22 3.75
N ALA A 271 0.57 19.48 4.13
CA ALA A 271 0.68 18.46 5.18
C ALA A 271 1.67 17.34 4.80
N ILE A 272 1.64 16.87 3.55
CA ILE A 272 2.60 15.87 3.04
C ILE A 272 4.01 16.45 3.01
N GLU A 273 4.16 17.67 2.51
CA GLU A 273 5.45 18.37 2.43
C GLU A 273 6.05 18.61 3.82
N ASN A 274 5.24 18.94 4.84
CA ASN A 274 5.73 19.15 6.21
C ASN A 274 6.25 17.87 6.88
N MET A 275 5.68 16.71 6.57
CA MET A 275 6.16 15.41 7.10
C MET A 275 7.45 14.94 6.40
N THR A 276 7.65 15.32 5.15
CA THR A 276 8.71 14.81 4.26
C THR A 276 10.14 15.01 4.81
N PRO A 277 10.53 16.19 5.35
CA PRO A 277 11.88 16.41 5.89
C PRO A 277 12.31 15.39 6.95
N LYS A 278 11.39 14.83 7.74
CA LYS A 278 11.70 13.82 8.75
C LYS A 278 12.10 12.48 8.11
N GLY A 279 11.43 12.10 7.02
CA GLY A 279 11.78 10.93 6.21
C GLY A 279 13.12 11.11 5.48
N LEU A 280 13.42 12.32 5.03
CA LEU A 280 14.72 12.64 4.39
C LEU A 280 15.90 12.52 5.35
N LYS A 281 15.72 12.83 6.63
CA LYS A 281 16.75 12.69 7.67
C LYS A 281 17.04 11.24 8.05
N TRP A 282 16.19 10.28 7.64
CA TRP A 282 16.44 8.86 7.91
C TRP A 282 17.76 8.41 7.26
N PRO A 283 18.61 7.62 7.93
CA PRO A 283 19.83 7.13 7.31
C PRO A 283 19.50 6.21 6.12
N ALA A 284 20.25 6.37 5.02
CA ALA A 284 20.18 5.45 3.88
C ALA A 284 21.10 4.23 4.05
N THR A 285 21.99 4.24 5.05
CA THR A 285 22.85 3.11 5.39
C THR A 285 22.54 2.68 6.81
N TYR A 286 22.16 1.42 6.97
CA TYR A 286 21.82 0.88 8.28
C TYR A 286 23.07 0.28 8.95
N SER A 287 23.25 0.58 10.23
CA SER A 287 24.33 0.01 11.03
C SER A 287 23.86 -0.26 12.45
N THR A 288 24.59 -1.11 13.15
CA THR A 288 24.36 -1.40 14.58
C THR A 288 24.63 -0.21 15.50
N LYS A 289 25.22 0.88 14.98
CA LYS A 289 25.47 2.14 15.69
C LYS A 289 24.32 3.13 15.60
N LEU A 290 23.34 2.88 14.73
CA LEU A 290 22.11 3.66 14.74
C LEU A 290 21.40 3.47 16.08
N GLY A 291 20.72 4.52 16.55
CA GLY A 291 19.92 4.47 17.77
C GLY A 291 18.70 3.55 17.63
N PHE A 292 17.63 3.88 18.33
CA PHE A 292 16.38 3.13 18.19
C PHE A 292 15.86 3.17 16.74
N TRP A 293 15.73 2.00 16.11
CA TRP A 293 15.14 1.85 14.79
C TRP A 293 14.64 0.43 14.54
N THR A 294 13.69 0.31 13.61
CA THR A 294 13.14 -0.97 13.13
C THR A 294 12.79 -0.84 11.65
N GLU A 295 12.48 -1.95 10.98
CA GLU A 295 12.02 -2.01 9.60
C GLU A 295 10.76 -1.15 9.39
N ARG A 296 9.94 -0.97 10.43
CA ARG A 296 8.79 -0.03 10.38
C ARG A 296 9.23 1.40 10.12
N HIS A 297 10.28 1.88 10.76
CA HIS A 297 10.76 3.25 10.56
C HIS A 297 11.30 3.45 9.15
N LEU A 298 12.01 2.44 8.64
CA LEU A 298 12.44 2.39 7.25
C LEU A 298 11.23 2.40 6.29
N SER A 299 10.20 1.59 6.54
CA SER A 299 8.97 1.60 5.74
C SER A 299 8.36 3.00 5.70
N VAL A 300 8.30 3.73 6.82
CA VAL A 300 7.81 5.12 6.81
C VAL A 300 8.73 6.06 6.02
N ALA A 301 10.05 5.97 6.21
CA ALA A 301 11.00 6.80 5.48
C ALA A 301 10.90 6.58 3.96
N LEU A 302 10.77 5.32 3.53
CA LEU A 302 10.58 4.96 2.12
C LEU A 302 9.22 5.44 1.60
N GLY A 303 8.15 5.28 2.38
CA GLY A 303 6.82 5.78 2.03
C GLY A 303 6.76 7.31 1.88
N LEU A 304 7.47 8.05 2.74
CA LEU A 304 7.60 9.52 2.62
C LEU A 304 8.39 9.92 1.37
N ALA A 305 9.48 9.22 1.05
CA ALA A 305 10.25 9.48 -0.17
C ALA A 305 9.41 9.21 -1.44
N LEU A 306 8.62 8.12 -1.45
CA LEU A 306 7.68 7.82 -2.54
C LEU A 306 6.61 8.90 -2.69
N ASN A 307 6.01 9.35 -1.57
CA ASN A 307 5.01 10.41 -1.61
C ASN A 307 5.56 11.72 -2.15
N GLN A 308 6.79 12.08 -1.76
CA GLN A 308 7.45 13.27 -2.31
C GLN A 308 7.66 13.14 -3.82
N TRP A 309 8.19 12.01 -4.28
CA TRP A 309 8.41 11.77 -5.70
C TRP A 309 7.12 11.75 -6.52
N GLU A 310 6.04 11.21 -5.96
CA GLU A 310 4.73 11.25 -6.62
C GLU A 310 4.10 12.65 -6.65
N LEU A 311 4.47 13.55 -5.74
CA LEU A 311 4.04 14.94 -5.77
C LEU A 311 4.85 15.80 -6.75
N ASP A 312 6.17 15.62 -6.81
CA ASP A 312 7.08 16.53 -7.52
C ASP A 312 7.72 15.95 -8.78
N SER A 313 7.78 14.63 -8.92
CA SER A 313 8.42 13.88 -10.03
C SER A 313 9.87 14.31 -10.30
N THR A 314 10.60 14.77 -9.28
CA THR A 314 11.98 15.26 -9.45
C THR A 314 13.01 14.14 -9.40
N ALA A 315 14.16 14.36 -10.04
CA ALA A 315 15.30 13.44 -9.92
C ALA A 315 15.85 13.36 -8.49
N GLN A 316 15.71 14.44 -7.70
CA GLN A 316 16.15 14.47 -6.30
C GLN A 316 15.31 13.55 -5.41
N SER A 317 13.98 13.59 -5.54
CA SER A 317 13.09 12.71 -4.78
C SER A 317 13.22 11.26 -5.22
N LEU A 318 13.43 10.99 -6.53
CA LEU A 318 13.78 9.65 -7.00
C LEU A 318 15.10 9.14 -6.42
N SER A 319 16.16 9.94 -6.48
CA SER A 319 17.48 9.55 -5.96
C SER A 319 17.42 9.16 -4.47
N ARG A 320 16.55 9.80 -3.70
CA ARG A 320 16.33 9.45 -2.30
C ARG A 320 15.77 8.03 -2.13
N ILE A 321 14.82 7.64 -2.98
CA ILE A 321 14.26 6.28 -2.99
C ILE A 321 15.38 5.27 -3.29
N GLU A 322 16.15 5.52 -4.35
CA GLU A 322 17.27 4.66 -4.78
C GLU A 322 18.33 4.48 -3.68
N GLN A 323 18.66 5.55 -2.94
CA GLN A 323 19.56 5.48 -1.79
C GLN A 323 19.05 4.52 -0.71
N LEU A 324 17.76 4.58 -0.38
CA LEU A 324 17.15 3.68 0.60
C LEU A 324 17.14 2.23 0.10
N LEU A 325 16.84 2.00 -1.18
CA LEU A 325 16.86 0.66 -1.77
C LEU A 325 18.26 0.04 -1.76
N SER A 326 19.27 0.83 -2.11
CA SER A 326 20.68 0.42 -2.02
C SER A 326 21.06 0.05 -0.59
N GLY A 327 20.62 0.84 0.40
CA GLY A 327 20.79 0.54 1.82
C GLY A 327 20.16 -0.78 2.26
N ILE A 328 18.93 -1.04 1.80
CA ILE A 328 18.20 -2.29 2.07
C ILE A 328 18.98 -3.46 1.49
N LYS A 329 19.36 -3.38 0.22
CA LYS A 329 20.15 -4.41 -0.45
C LYS A 329 21.44 -4.73 0.29
N GLN A 330 22.22 -3.71 0.67
CA GLN A 330 23.47 -3.90 1.40
C GLN A 330 23.28 -4.60 2.76
N ASN A 331 22.13 -4.40 3.42
CA ASN A 331 21.87 -5.01 4.73
C ASN A 331 21.25 -6.40 4.63
N LEU A 332 20.38 -6.65 3.64
CA LEU A 332 19.84 -7.99 3.39
C LEU A 332 20.92 -8.98 2.98
N TRP A 333 21.93 -8.51 2.25
CA TRP A 333 22.98 -9.35 1.68
C TRP A 333 24.27 -9.26 2.51
N VAL A 334 24.41 -10.14 3.50
CA VAL A 334 25.70 -10.41 4.17
C VAL A 334 26.26 -11.74 3.64
N PRO A 335 27.49 -11.79 3.09
CA PRO A 335 27.97 -12.87 2.22
C PRO A 335 28.22 -14.25 2.88
N ALA A 336 27.95 -14.40 4.18
CA ALA A 336 28.14 -15.68 4.86
C ALA A 336 26.86 -16.55 4.79
N PRO A 337 26.98 -17.87 4.55
CA PRO A 337 25.86 -18.81 4.66
C PRO A 337 25.15 -18.67 6.03
N GLY A 338 23.82 -18.54 6.02
CA GLY A 338 23.03 -18.32 7.24
C GLY A 338 23.07 -16.88 7.79
N GLN A 339 23.68 -15.93 7.08
CA GLN A 339 23.70 -14.51 7.46
C GLN A 339 22.93 -13.57 6.51
N GLY A 340 22.39 -14.06 5.40
CA GLY A 340 21.54 -13.28 4.50
C GLY A 340 20.07 -13.19 4.93
N GLY A 341 19.32 -12.33 4.23
CA GLY A 341 17.86 -12.36 4.16
C GLY A 341 17.11 -11.36 5.05
N CYS A 342 17.76 -10.66 5.97
CA CYS A 342 17.02 -9.78 6.89
C CYS A 342 17.69 -8.45 7.19
N LEU A 343 16.87 -7.43 7.50
CA LEU A 343 17.31 -6.10 7.92
C LEU A 343 17.78 -6.11 9.38
N LYS A 344 18.97 -6.68 9.59
CA LYS A 344 19.54 -6.94 10.90
C LYS A 344 19.79 -5.66 11.69
N HIS A 345 19.33 -5.65 12.94
CA HIS A 345 19.63 -4.61 13.91
C HIS A 345 19.70 -5.21 15.32
N SER A 346 20.28 -4.48 16.27
CA SER A 346 20.38 -4.98 17.64
C SER A 346 19.01 -4.97 18.33
N LEU A 347 18.80 -5.85 19.31
CA LEU A 347 17.59 -5.83 20.13
C LEU A 347 17.43 -4.50 20.88
N LYS A 348 18.54 -3.83 21.21
CA LYS A 348 18.57 -2.45 21.73
C LYS A 348 18.08 -1.41 20.73
N ALA A 349 18.35 -1.59 19.45
CA ALA A 349 17.76 -0.74 18.41
C ALA A 349 16.25 -1.01 18.28
N HIS A 350 15.82 -2.27 18.44
CA HIS A 350 14.41 -2.64 18.26
C HIS A 350 13.50 -2.28 19.44
N SER A 351 14.04 -2.28 20.65
CA SER A 351 13.27 -2.23 21.89
C SER A 351 14.00 -1.48 22.99
N ASN A 352 13.35 -1.28 24.13
CA ASN A 352 13.98 -0.73 25.33
C ASN A 352 14.91 -1.73 26.05
N LYS A 353 15.08 -2.96 25.54
CA LYS A 353 15.96 -3.96 26.13
C LYS A 353 17.42 -3.63 25.80
N ASN A 354 18.28 -3.56 26.81
CA ASN A 354 19.71 -3.28 26.61
C ASN A 354 20.50 -4.54 26.19
N SER A 355 20.28 -5.03 24.95
CA SER A 355 20.97 -6.19 24.39
C SER A 355 21.51 -5.91 22.98
N GLN A 356 22.72 -6.40 22.71
CA GLN A 356 23.37 -6.30 21.39
C GLN A 356 23.11 -7.51 20.49
N GLU A 357 22.24 -8.43 20.91
CA GLU A 357 21.83 -9.55 20.07
C GLU A 357 21.19 -9.05 18.79
N MET A 358 21.58 -9.65 17.67
CA MET A 358 21.06 -9.29 16.36
C MET A 358 19.70 -9.93 16.16
N VAL A 359 18.75 -9.10 15.72
CA VAL A 359 17.38 -9.49 15.44
C VAL A 359 16.91 -8.88 14.12
N CYS A 360 15.78 -9.36 13.64
CA CYS A 360 14.95 -8.65 12.68
C CYS A 360 13.48 -9.08 12.83
N SER A 361 12.56 -8.34 12.25
CA SER A 361 11.12 -8.56 12.39
C SER A 361 10.46 -8.87 11.03
N PRO A 362 10.00 -10.12 10.80
CA PRO A 362 9.34 -10.50 9.56
C PRO A 362 8.09 -9.66 9.25
N TRP A 363 7.24 -9.41 10.24
CA TRP A 363 6.01 -8.64 10.03
C TRP A 363 6.30 -7.15 9.76
N MET A 364 7.33 -6.56 10.37
CA MET A 364 7.72 -5.18 10.04
C MET A 364 8.41 -5.12 8.67
N SER A 365 9.08 -6.20 8.24
CA SER A 365 9.63 -6.33 6.89
C SER A 365 8.52 -6.35 5.83
N ALA A 366 7.35 -6.95 6.13
CA ALA A 366 6.19 -6.88 5.25
C ALA A 366 5.72 -5.43 4.98
N LEU A 367 5.91 -4.50 5.94
CA LEU A 367 5.62 -3.07 5.74
C LEU A 367 6.62 -2.42 4.77
N VAL A 368 7.89 -2.85 4.78
CA VAL A 368 8.90 -2.40 3.80
C VAL A 368 8.54 -2.95 2.42
N VAL A 369 8.18 -4.23 2.34
CA VAL A 369 7.73 -4.89 1.10
C VAL A 369 6.53 -4.20 0.48
N GLU A 370 5.59 -3.67 1.27
CA GLU A 370 4.49 -2.86 0.71
C GLU A 370 4.99 -1.61 -0.04
N GLN A 371 6.00 -0.92 0.49
CA GLN A 371 6.56 0.25 -0.18
C GLN A 371 7.39 -0.13 -1.42
N LEU A 372 8.11 -1.26 -1.36
CA LEU A 372 8.81 -1.83 -2.51
C LEU A 372 7.83 -2.23 -3.61
N TRP A 373 6.70 -2.81 -3.24
CA TRP A 373 5.64 -3.22 -4.16
C TRP A 373 5.03 -2.01 -4.87
N ARG A 374 4.70 -0.95 -4.12
CA ARG A 374 4.30 0.33 -4.70
C ARG A 374 5.34 0.87 -5.68
N TYR A 375 6.61 0.89 -5.30
CA TYR A 375 7.68 1.38 -6.16
C TYR A 375 7.83 0.53 -7.43
N PHE A 376 7.76 -0.80 -7.32
CA PHE A 376 7.77 -1.72 -8.45
C PHE A 376 6.66 -1.40 -9.45
N TRP A 377 5.42 -1.18 -9.01
CA TRP A 377 4.34 -0.82 -9.94
C TRP A 377 4.49 0.57 -10.57
N LEU A 378 5.17 1.50 -9.91
CA LEU A 378 5.45 2.82 -10.45
C LEU A 378 6.58 2.83 -11.49
N THR A 379 7.50 1.86 -11.46
CA THR A 379 8.78 1.92 -12.21
C THR A 379 9.13 0.67 -12.99
N ASN A 380 8.48 -0.46 -12.70
CA ASN A 380 8.89 -1.81 -13.07
C ASN A 380 10.34 -2.15 -12.64
N ASP A 381 10.82 -1.55 -11.55
CA ASP A 381 12.20 -1.71 -11.07
C ASP A 381 12.47 -3.14 -10.58
N GLN A 382 13.38 -3.83 -11.28
CA GLN A 382 13.69 -5.23 -11.01
C GLN A 382 14.49 -5.43 -9.72
N GLN A 383 15.20 -4.40 -9.23
CA GLN A 383 15.88 -4.48 -7.94
C GLN A 383 14.86 -4.52 -6.81
N ALA A 384 13.84 -3.66 -6.83
CA ALA A 384 12.76 -3.67 -5.85
C ALA A 384 12.01 -5.01 -5.87
N ALA A 385 11.71 -5.54 -7.05
CA ALA A 385 11.10 -6.86 -7.17
C ALA A 385 12.00 -7.98 -6.59
N GLN A 386 13.32 -7.93 -6.81
CA GLN A 386 14.24 -8.89 -6.18
C GLN A 386 14.24 -8.78 -4.66
N LEU A 387 14.26 -7.56 -4.10
CA LEU A 387 14.23 -7.37 -2.64
C LEU A 387 12.94 -7.94 -2.02
N ILE A 388 11.80 -7.86 -2.71
CA ILE A 388 10.55 -8.48 -2.27
C ILE A 388 10.70 -10.01 -2.18
N VAL A 389 11.31 -10.63 -3.19
CA VAL A 389 11.60 -12.08 -3.20
C VAL A 389 12.53 -12.44 -2.04
N ASP A 390 13.62 -11.68 -1.84
CA ASP A 390 14.60 -11.91 -0.79
C ASP A 390 13.96 -11.90 0.62
N PHE A 391 13.03 -10.97 0.87
CA PHE A 391 12.29 -10.91 2.15
C PHE A 391 11.38 -12.14 2.37
N ALA A 392 10.73 -12.63 1.32
CA ALA A 392 9.87 -13.81 1.40
C ALA A 392 10.70 -15.09 1.61
N GLU A 393 11.83 -15.22 0.92
CA GLU A 393 12.75 -16.35 1.07
C GLU A 393 13.37 -16.38 2.48
N MET A 394 13.66 -15.22 3.08
CA MET A 394 14.07 -15.15 4.48
C MET A 394 13.00 -15.69 5.43
N LEU A 395 11.75 -15.31 5.23
CA LEU A 395 10.66 -15.81 6.05
C LEU A 395 10.60 -17.34 5.98
N LEU A 396 10.68 -17.90 4.78
CA LEU A 396 10.70 -19.35 4.54
C LEU A 396 11.86 -20.05 5.26
N GLN A 397 13.06 -19.46 5.23
CA GLN A 397 14.26 -20.10 5.77
C GLN A 397 14.37 -20.04 7.30
N GLN A 398 13.95 -18.95 7.93
CA GLN A 398 14.28 -18.69 9.34
C GLN A 398 13.23 -17.87 10.11
N GLY A 399 12.13 -17.48 9.49
CA GLY A 399 11.17 -16.52 10.06
C GLY A 399 9.90 -17.13 10.64
N LEU A 400 9.85 -18.44 10.84
CA LEU A 400 8.62 -19.18 11.15
C LEU A 400 8.82 -20.21 12.26
N TYR A 401 7.70 -20.54 12.93
CA TYR A 401 7.56 -21.74 13.75
C TYR A 401 6.16 -22.32 13.63
N THR A 402 6.01 -23.56 14.08
CA THR A 402 4.74 -24.29 14.01
C THR A 402 4.15 -24.53 15.39
N VAL A 403 2.82 -24.50 15.48
CA VAL A 403 2.07 -24.87 16.69
C VAL A 403 0.87 -25.72 16.31
N GLU A 404 0.61 -26.77 17.08
CA GLU A 404 -0.62 -27.55 16.97
C GLU A 404 -1.78 -26.85 17.69
N TYR A 405 -2.87 -26.61 16.97
CA TYR A 405 -4.09 -26.02 17.52
C TYR A 405 -5.33 -26.73 16.95
N LYS A 406 -6.09 -27.39 17.83
CA LYS A 406 -7.33 -28.12 17.48
C LYS A 406 -7.13 -29.12 16.33
N GLY A 407 -6.04 -29.88 16.38
CA GLY A 407 -5.72 -30.90 15.37
C GLY A 407 -5.27 -30.33 14.02
N LYS A 408 -4.80 -29.08 14.00
CA LYS A 408 -4.21 -28.44 12.83
C LYS A 408 -2.86 -27.82 13.20
N THR A 409 -1.88 -28.03 12.34
CA THR A 409 -0.61 -27.30 12.38
C THR A 409 -0.85 -25.88 11.87
N LEU A 410 -0.48 -24.89 12.68
CA LEU A 410 -0.46 -23.48 12.29
C LEU A 410 0.99 -23.05 12.03
N TYR A 411 1.22 -22.40 10.90
CA TYR A 411 2.47 -21.71 10.59
C TYR A 411 2.38 -20.28 11.08
N ILE A 412 3.29 -19.89 11.97
CA ILE A 412 3.28 -18.60 12.65
C ILE A 412 4.61 -17.89 12.38
N PRO A 413 4.59 -16.64 11.88
CA PRO A 413 5.81 -15.86 11.77
C PRO A 413 6.36 -15.54 13.16
N ASP A 414 7.67 -15.67 13.34
CA ASP A 414 8.35 -15.17 14.52
C ASP A 414 8.11 -13.64 14.63
N TYR A 415 7.82 -13.14 15.83
CA TYR A 415 7.74 -11.68 16.05
C TYR A 415 9.09 -11.01 15.78
N LEU A 416 10.15 -11.66 16.28
CA LEU A 416 11.55 -11.36 16.04
C LEU A 416 12.31 -12.65 15.75
N VAL A 417 13.05 -12.65 14.65
CA VAL A 417 14.04 -13.67 14.35
C VAL A 417 15.32 -13.34 15.11
N PHE A 418 15.81 -14.29 15.88
CA PHE A 418 17.09 -14.19 16.57
C PHE A 418 18.14 -15.03 15.83
N PHE A 419 19.31 -14.44 15.54
CA PHE A 419 20.38 -15.12 14.80
C PHE A 419 21.26 -16.02 15.67
N LYS A 420 20.97 -16.09 16.97
CA LYS A 420 21.59 -16.98 17.97
C LYS A 420 20.54 -17.30 19.03
N LYS A 421 20.69 -18.42 19.73
CA LYS A 421 19.84 -18.75 20.89
C LYS A 421 19.84 -17.59 21.88
N SER A 422 18.65 -17.12 22.24
CA SER A 422 18.46 -15.95 23.10
C SER A 422 17.44 -16.23 24.19
N ILE A 423 17.68 -15.67 25.38
CA ILE A 423 16.68 -15.65 26.47
C ILE A 423 15.54 -14.66 26.21
N PHE A 424 15.71 -13.76 25.24
CA PHE A 424 14.71 -12.78 24.86
C PHE A 424 13.77 -13.26 23.74
N GLN A 425 14.07 -14.42 23.14
CA GLN A 425 13.19 -15.07 22.20
C GLN A 425 12.03 -15.73 22.96
N ASP A 426 10.91 -15.02 23.01
CA ASP A 426 9.66 -15.49 23.59
C ASP A 426 8.64 -15.65 22.47
N ARG A 427 8.22 -16.89 22.20
CA ARG A 427 7.25 -17.21 21.14
C ARG A 427 5.86 -17.27 21.73
N ASN A 428 4.99 -16.34 21.33
CA ASN A 428 3.59 -16.30 21.77
C ASN A 428 2.64 -16.49 20.58
N SER A 429 2.27 -17.75 20.33
CA SER A 429 1.41 -18.14 19.21
C SER A 429 0.04 -17.46 19.19
N TRP A 430 -0.49 -17.01 20.33
CA TRP A 430 -1.80 -16.35 20.39
C TRP A 430 -1.78 -14.93 19.85
N THR A 431 -0.71 -14.19 20.14
CA THR A 431 -0.53 -12.83 19.63
C THR A 431 0.11 -12.82 18.27
N GLU A 432 1.06 -13.73 18.01
CA GLU A 432 1.91 -13.72 16.81
C GLU A 432 1.21 -14.29 15.58
N ARG A 433 0.28 -15.23 15.73
CA ARG A 433 -0.52 -15.73 14.57
C ARG A 433 -1.29 -14.62 13.84
N GLN A 434 -1.52 -13.49 14.51
CA GLN A 434 -2.18 -12.32 13.91
C GLN A 434 -1.31 -11.67 12.84
N HIS A 435 0.01 -11.87 12.90
CA HIS A 435 0.96 -11.38 11.92
C HIS A 435 1.08 -12.29 10.70
N ALA A 436 0.48 -13.50 10.70
CA ALA A 436 0.40 -14.34 9.50
C ALA A 436 -0.30 -13.59 8.35
N CYS A 437 -1.31 -12.77 8.68
CA CYS A 437 -2.00 -11.91 7.73
C CYS A 437 -1.11 -10.81 7.15
N ASP A 438 -0.10 -10.36 7.87
CA ASP A 438 0.80 -9.31 7.39
C ASP A 438 1.82 -9.90 6.40
N VAL A 439 2.39 -11.05 6.77
CA VAL A 439 3.47 -11.69 5.98
C VAL A 439 2.95 -12.49 4.78
N VAL A 440 1.69 -12.94 4.79
CA VAL A 440 1.13 -13.71 3.66
C VAL A 440 1.11 -12.90 2.36
N GLY A 441 0.78 -11.62 2.41
CA GLY A 441 0.84 -10.77 1.21
C GLY A 441 2.26 -10.49 0.74
N MET A 442 3.24 -10.41 1.66
CA MET A 442 4.65 -10.36 1.29
C MET A 442 5.06 -11.62 0.51
N VAL A 443 4.68 -12.82 1.00
CA VAL A 443 4.99 -14.09 0.33
C VAL A 443 4.33 -14.17 -1.03
N TYR A 444 3.02 -13.87 -1.15
CA TYR A 444 2.34 -13.96 -2.44
C TYR A 444 2.82 -12.91 -3.46
N LYS A 445 3.27 -11.73 -3.03
CA LYS A 445 3.96 -10.78 -3.93
C LYS A 445 5.24 -11.39 -4.51
N ALA A 446 6.02 -12.11 -3.71
CA ALA A 446 7.21 -12.82 -4.19
C ALA A 446 6.85 -13.98 -5.14
N VAL A 447 5.82 -14.77 -4.80
CA VAL A 447 5.29 -15.83 -5.68
C VAL A 447 4.92 -15.27 -7.05
N TYR A 448 4.15 -14.18 -7.09
CA TYR A 448 3.79 -13.50 -8.33
C TYR A 448 5.03 -13.08 -9.14
N LEU A 449 6.00 -12.42 -8.50
CA LEU A 449 7.21 -11.96 -9.20
C LEU A 449 8.06 -13.12 -9.74
N LYS A 450 8.15 -14.24 -9.01
CA LYS A 450 8.86 -15.44 -9.49
C LYS A 450 8.14 -16.07 -10.67
N ARG A 451 6.80 -16.17 -10.64
CA ARG A 451 5.98 -16.64 -11.77
C ARG A 451 6.18 -15.79 -13.03
N GLU A 452 6.10 -14.47 -12.91
CA GLU A 452 6.31 -13.55 -14.04
C GLU A 452 7.70 -13.70 -14.67
N ARG A 453 8.69 -14.16 -13.90
CA ARG A 453 10.07 -14.39 -14.34
C ARG A 453 10.34 -15.84 -14.78
N GLY A 454 9.38 -16.75 -14.61
CA GLY A 454 9.60 -18.19 -14.83
C GLY A 454 10.59 -18.82 -13.84
N GLU A 455 10.72 -18.26 -12.63
CA GLU A 455 11.51 -18.82 -11.53
C GLU A 455 10.68 -19.80 -10.69
N ASP A 456 11.31 -20.81 -10.10
CA ASP A 456 10.64 -21.77 -9.20
C ASP A 456 10.11 -21.10 -7.94
N GLU A 457 8.78 -21.07 -7.79
CA GLU A 457 8.05 -20.48 -6.69
C GLU A 457 7.46 -21.49 -5.71
N PHE A 458 7.63 -22.80 -5.94
CA PHE A 458 6.84 -23.87 -5.30
C PHE A 458 6.83 -23.79 -3.77
N LEU A 459 8.00 -23.64 -3.13
CA LEU A 459 8.10 -23.60 -1.68
C LEU A 459 7.49 -22.31 -1.08
N LEU A 460 7.59 -21.18 -1.79
CA LEU A 460 6.97 -19.93 -1.35
C LEU A 460 5.45 -19.98 -1.50
N ASP A 461 4.95 -20.60 -2.57
CA ASP A 461 3.51 -20.78 -2.75
C ASP A 461 2.93 -21.69 -1.65
N LEU A 462 3.59 -22.83 -1.34
CA LEU A 462 3.19 -23.70 -0.23
C LEU A 462 3.19 -22.95 1.11
N LEU A 463 4.23 -22.16 1.38
CA LEU A 463 4.28 -21.32 2.58
C LEU A 463 3.12 -20.29 2.59
N GLY A 464 2.86 -19.64 1.46
CA GLY A 464 1.76 -18.69 1.29
C GLY A 464 0.42 -19.32 1.63
N GLN A 465 0.17 -20.55 1.17
CA GLN A 465 -1.05 -21.30 1.47
C GLN A 465 -1.18 -21.60 2.97
N GLU A 466 -0.11 -22.02 3.64
CA GLU A 466 -0.13 -22.30 5.08
C GLU A 466 -0.32 -21.04 5.94
N LEU A 467 0.34 -19.93 5.57
CA LEU A 467 0.13 -18.62 6.23
C LEU A 467 -1.29 -18.10 6.00
N LEU A 468 -1.86 -18.31 4.81
CA LEU A 468 -3.23 -17.92 4.49
C LEU A 468 -4.24 -18.68 5.37
N LYS A 469 -4.02 -19.97 5.64
CA LYS A 469 -4.83 -20.76 6.59
C LYS A 469 -4.74 -20.21 8.01
N THR A 470 -3.54 -19.87 8.48
CA THR A 470 -3.36 -19.22 9.80
C THR A 470 -4.05 -17.86 9.85
N CYS A 471 -3.98 -17.08 8.76
CA CYS A 471 -4.64 -15.79 8.66
C CYS A 471 -6.17 -15.91 8.67
N ASP A 472 -6.76 -16.80 7.86
CA ASP A 472 -8.20 -17.10 7.86
C ASP A 472 -8.67 -17.44 9.28
N GLY A 473 -7.99 -18.38 9.94
CA GLY A 473 -8.30 -18.77 11.32
C GLY A 473 -8.18 -17.65 12.35
N THR A 474 -7.50 -16.54 12.02
CA THR A 474 -7.29 -15.40 12.91
C THR A 474 -8.22 -14.23 12.62
N MET A 475 -8.45 -13.93 11.34
CA MET A 475 -9.17 -12.75 10.87
C MET A 475 -10.65 -13.03 10.61
N ASN A 476 -10.97 -14.20 10.03
CA ASN A 476 -12.32 -14.54 9.59
C ASN A 476 -13.20 -14.99 10.76
N LYS A 477 -14.29 -14.27 11.00
CA LYS A 477 -15.29 -14.68 12.00
C LYS A 477 -16.34 -15.58 11.33
N LYS A 478 -16.40 -16.83 11.77
CA LYS A 478 -17.31 -17.87 11.23
C LYS A 478 -18.54 -18.07 12.12
N GLY A 479 -19.61 -18.61 11.54
CA GLY A 479 -20.85 -18.98 12.24
C GLY A 479 -22.00 -17.97 12.07
N LYS A 480 -23.22 -18.40 12.42
CA LYS A 480 -24.47 -17.63 12.21
C LYS A 480 -24.42 -16.23 12.83
N THR A 481 -23.88 -16.12 14.05
CA THR A 481 -23.74 -14.84 14.75
C THR A 481 -22.82 -13.87 14.01
N ALA A 482 -21.70 -14.35 13.47
CA ALA A 482 -20.78 -13.51 12.72
C ALA A 482 -21.35 -13.06 11.37
N ALA A 483 -22.08 -13.96 10.69
CA ALA A 483 -22.73 -13.67 9.42
C ALA A 483 -23.78 -12.56 9.54
N GLY A 484 -24.57 -12.57 10.63
CA GLY A 484 -25.58 -11.55 10.92
C GLY A 484 -25.04 -10.20 11.41
N GLN A 485 -23.74 -10.09 11.72
CA GLN A 485 -23.15 -8.83 12.23
C GLN A 485 -22.54 -8.01 11.09
N PRO A 486 -23.14 -6.88 10.69
CA PRO A 486 -22.62 -6.06 9.59
C PRO A 486 -21.25 -5.45 9.90
N ALA A 487 -20.90 -5.30 11.17
CA ALA A 487 -19.62 -4.77 11.62
C ALA A 487 -18.96 -5.72 12.62
N TRP A 488 -17.67 -6.02 12.41
CA TRP A 488 -16.92 -6.91 13.29
C TRP A 488 -16.03 -6.13 14.23
N ALA A 489 -16.29 -6.24 15.54
CA ALA A 489 -15.45 -5.61 16.55
C ALA A 489 -13.99 -6.07 16.48
N LEU A 490 -13.06 -5.13 16.65
CA LEU A 490 -11.63 -5.34 16.52
C LEU A 490 -10.85 -4.67 17.66
N LYS A 491 -9.89 -5.40 18.26
CA LYS A 491 -9.02 -4.89 19.32
C LYS A 491 -7.60 -5.44 19.22
N PRO A 492 -6.56 -4.58 19.30
CA PRO A 492 -6.61 -3.11 19.21
C PRO A 492 -7.04 -2.61 17.82
N LEU A 493 -7.57 -1.37 17.75
CA LEU A 493 -8.09 -0.77 16.51
C LEU A 493 -7.07 -0.67 15.36
N ARG A 494 -5.79 -0.46 15.69
CA ARG A 494 -4.71 -0.36 14.70
C ARG A 494 -4.49 -1.62 13.85
N LYS A 495 -5.06 -2.76 14.27
CA LYS A 495 -5.07 -4.00 13.50
C LYS A 495 -5.70 -3.81 12.13
N PHE A 496 -6.73 -2.99 12.04
CA PHE A 496 -7.39 -2.71 10.78
C PHE A 496 -6.39 -2.18 9.76
N ASN A 497 -5.62 -1.18 10.15
CA ASN A 497 -4.66 -0.55 9.25
C ASN A 497 -3.52 -1.52 8.90
N TRP A 498 -2.90 -2.19 9.87
CA TRP A 498 -1.77 -3.08 9.55
C TRP A 498 -2.19 -4.31 8.73
N TRP A 499 -3.41 -4.84 8.93
CA TRP A 499 -3.83 -6.05 8.22
C TRP A 499 -4.16 -5.76 6.76
N PHE A 500 -4.71 -4.59 6.47
CA PHE A 500 -5.25 -4.29 5.16
C PHE A 500 -4.37 -3.35 4.34
N ALA A 501 -3.73 -2.34 4.94
CA ALA A 501 -2.91 -1.38 4.19
C ALA A 501 -1.82 -2.07 3.35
N SER A 502 -1.18 -3.13 3.86
CA SER A 502 -0.14 -3.90 3.16
C SER A 502 -0.65 -5.07 2.33
N ASN A 503 -1.97 -5.31 2.29
CA ASN A 503 -2.57 -6.50 1.70
C ASN A 503 -3.77 -6.22 0.78
N GLY A 504 -4.01 -4.97 0.38
CA GLY A 504 -5.14 -4.64 -0.51
C GLY A 504 -5.19 -5.45 -1.80
N SER A 505 -4.03 -5.71 -2.37
CA SER A 505 -3.84 -6.47 -3.61
C SER A 505 -3.86 -7.99 -3.40
N LEU A 506 -3.88 -8.49 -2.16
CA LEU A 506 -3.77 -9.94 -1.88
C LEU A 506 -4.79 -10.75 -2.67
N THR A 507 -6.05 -10.32 -2.70
CA THR A 507 -7.13 -10.94 -3.47
C THR A 507 -6.82 -11.03 -4.97
N TRP A 508 -6.23 -9.99 -5.54
CA TRP A 508 -5.85 -9.98 -6.95
C TRP A 508 -4.68 -10.93 -7.19
N ILE A 509 -3.67 -10.93 -6.31
CA ILE A 509 -2.51 -11.82 -6.41
C ILE A 509 -2.93 -13.29 -6.32
N LEU A 510 -3.84 -13.64 -5.42
CA LEU A 510 -4.36 -15.01 -5.27
C LEU A 510 -5.10 -15.54 -6.51
N LYS A 511 -5.45 -14.66 -7.46
CA LYS A 511 -6.09 -15.02 -8.72
C LYS A 511 -5.08 -15.19 -9.87
N GLN A 512 -3.83 -14.73 -9.71
CA GLN A 512 -2.77 -14.88 -10.71
C GLN A 512 -2.16 -16.28 -10.62
#